data_AF-A0A6V8P0M8-F1
#
_entry.id   AF-A0A6V8P0M8-F1
#
_cell.length_a   1.000
_cell.length_b   1.000
_cell.length_c   1.000
_cell.angle_alpha   90.00
_cell.angle_beta   90.00
_cell.angle_gamma   90.00
#
_symmetry.space_group_name_H-M   'P 1'
#
loop_
_entity.id
_entity.type
_entity.pdbx_description
1 polymer ?
#
loop_
_entity_poly.entity_id
_entity_poly.type
_entity_poly.pdbx_seq_one_letter_code
_entity_poly.pdbx_strand_id
1 'polypeptide(L)'
;GEWVRTGLESFSIPGRLEMICSRPRVLVDGAHNPAAIQKLMENIKKGYSYSRLIIILALFKDKHASKMIKYLLPQVDVIFLSESGLPRSQDAEYLRTLVEKNHHLVTADKRIEVWVERDLARAVKKAIAMAKEQDLICVAGSLSNIWIAKKTVQDLTEEVFS
;
A
#
# COMPACT_ATOMS: atom_id res chain seq x y z
N GLY A 1 42.92 -5.56 -7.41
CA GLY A 1 41.65 -4.82 -7.46
C GLY A 1 40.54 -5.83 -7.64
N GLU A 2 39.32 -5.49 -7.24
CA GLU A 2 38.08 -6.29 -7.40
C GLU A 2 37.78 -7.33 -6.31
N TRP A 3 37.38 -6.86 -5.12
CA TRP A 3 36.53 -7.62 -4.18
C TRP A 3 35.45 -6.76 -3.51
N VAL A 4 35.02 -5.67 -4.15
CA VAL A 4 34.01 -4.76 -3.59
C VAL A 4 32.96 -4.46 -4.65
N ARG A 5 32.05 -5.41 -4.91
CA ARG A 5 30.80 -5.15 -5.64
C ARG A 5 29.73 -6.25 -5.58
N THR A 6 29.56 -6.89 -4.43
CA THR A 6 28.39 -7.75 -4.17
C THR A 6 27.97 -7.57 -2.71
N GLY A 7 27.25 -6.47 -2.43
CA GLY A 7 26.93 -6.08 -1.05
C GLY A 7 25.61 -5.36 -0.81
N LEU A 8 24.71 -5.27 -1.81
CA LEU A 8 23.42 -4.58 -1.63
C LEU A 8 22.23 -5.32 -2.24
N GLU A 9 22.39 -6.59 -2.61
CA GLU A 9 21.26 -7.39 -3.09
C GLU A 9 20.63 -8.12 -1.89
N SER A 10 19.41 -7.69 -1.55
CA SER A 10 18.41 -8.38 -0.71
C SER A 10 18.49 -8.28 0.82
N PHE A 11 18.79 -7.11 1.40
CA PHE A 11 18.36 -6.86 2.79
C PHE A 11 16.89 -6.39 2.79
N SER A 12 15.96 -7.34 2.80
CA SER A 12 14.54 -7.04 3.07
C SER A 12 14.37 -6.85 4.58
N ILE A 13 13.84 -5.69 4.99
CA ILE A 13 13.49 -5.46 6.40
C ILE A 13 12.04 -5.91 6.57
N PRO A 14 11.75 -6.93 7.41
CA PRO A 14 10.39 -7.40 7.63
C PRO A 14 9.45 -6.24 7.97
N GLY A 15 8.42 -6.06 7.16
CA GLY A 15 7.40 -5.02 7.33
C GLY A 15 7.84 -3.59 7.08
N ARG A 16 8.95 -3.35 6.37
CA ARG A 16 9.37 -2.02 5.90
C ARG A 16 9.75 -2.09 4.43
N LEU A 17 8.85 -1.64 3.56
CA LEU A 17 8.94 -1.79 2.11
C LEU A 17 9.37 -3.21 1.69
N GLU A 18 8.85 -4.21 2.39
CA GLU A 18 9.18 -5.60 2.14
C GLU A 18 8.43 -6.06 0.88
N MET A 19 9.17 -6.56 -0.11
CA MET A 19 8.60 -7.18 -1.30
C MET A 19 8.11 -8.60 -0.97
N ILE A 20 6.80 -8.82 -1.05
CA ILE A 20 6.16 -10.11 -0.76
C ILE A 20 5.73 -10.87 -2.02
N CYS A 21 5.68 -10.20 -3.17
CA CYS A 21 5.47 -10.81 -4.47
C CYS A 21 6.20 -9.98 -5.54
N SER A 22 6.89 -10.62 -6.48
CA SER A 22 7.60 -9.93 -7.56
C SER A 22 6.78 -9.80 -8.85
N ARG A 23 5.74 -10.63 -9.04
CA ARG A 23 4.87 -10.63 -10.22
C ARG A 23 3.42 -11.03 -9.85
N PRO A 24 2.49 -10.06 -9.72
CA PRO A 24 2.72 -8.61 -9.75
C PRO A 24 3.54 -8.13 -8.54
N ARG A 25 4.14 -6.94 -8.63
CA ARG A 25 4.97 -6.39 -7.54
C ARG A 25 4.10 -5.93 -6.37
N VAL A 26 4.26 -6.58 -5.22
CA VAL A 26 3.51 -6.26 -3.98
C VAL A 26 4.47 -5.98 -2.84
N LEU A 27 4.38 -4.77 -2.30
CA LEU A 27 5.08 -4.31 -1.11
C LEU A 27 4.16 -4.30 0.11
N VAL A 28 4.74 -4.49 1.29
CA VAL A 28 4.07 -4.27 2.58
C VAL A 28 4.89 -3.34 3.46
N ASP A 29 4.21 -2.44 4.17
CA ASP A 29 4.83 -1.52 5.12
C ASP A 29 3.96 -1.28 6.36
N GLY A 30 4.60 -1.25 7.53
CA GLY A 30 3.94 -1.03 8.82
C GLY A 30 3.63 0.43 9.15
N ALA A 31 3.82 1.38 8.23
CA ALA A 31 3.53 2.79 8.43
C ALA A 31 2.07 3.01 8.83
N HIS A 32 1.87 3.64 10.00
CA HIS A 32 0.55 3.85 10.61
C HIS A 32 0.41 5.22 11.29
N ASN A 33 1.36 6.13 11.02
CA ASN A 33 1.32 7.51 11.51
C ASN A 33 1.78 8.48 10.40
N PRO A 34 1.53 9.80 10.53
CA PRO A 34 1.83 10.76 9.47
C PRO A 34 3.30 10.78 9.02
N ALA A 35 4.26 10.78 9.96
CA ALA A 35 5.68 10.79 9.64
C ALA A 35 6.11 9.50 8.92
N ALA A 36 5.60 8.35 9.35
CA ALA A 36 5.87 7.07 8.73
C ALA A 36 5.27 6.98 7.31
N ILE A 37 4.05 7.47 7.08
CA ILE A 37 3.44 7.50 5.76
C ILE A 37 4.20 8.45 4.81
N GLN A 38 4.58 9.63 5.30
CA GLN A 38 5.41 10.54 4.50
C GLN A 38 6.72 9.85 4.09
N LYS A 39 7.40 9.20 5.04
CA LYS A 39 8.66 8.50 4.78
C LYS A 39 8.48 7.31 3.83
N LEU A 40 7.39 6.55 3.98
CA LEU A 40 7.01 5.47 3.08
C LEU A 40 6.92 5.98 1.65
N MET A 41 6.16 7.06 1.42
CA MET A 41 5.98 7.60 0.08
C MET A 41 7.28 8.15 -0.52
N GLU A 42 8.10 8.86 0.28
CA GLU A 42 9.42 9.32 -0.15
C GLU A 42 10.33 8.16 -0.57
N ASN A 43 10.31 7.07 0.18
CA ASN A 43 11.13 5.89 -0.10
C ASN A 43 10.62 5.13 -1.33
N ILE A 44 9.29 5.02 -1.53
CA ILE A 44 8.71 4.45 -2.76
C ILE A 44 9.19 5.23 -3.98
N LYS A 45 9.06 6.56 -3.94
CA LYS A 45 9.47 7.44 -5.03
C LYS A 45 10.97 7.36 -5.36
N LYS A 46 11.81 7.14 -4.35
CA LYS A 46 13.27 7.03 -4.53
C LYS A 46 13.73 5.63 -4.94
N GLY A 47 13.06 4.60 -4.45
CA GLY A 47 13.52 3.21 -4.53
C GLY A 47 12.90 2.40 -5.67
N TYR A 48 11.76 2.84 -6.24
CA TYR A 48 11.01 2.04 -7.20
C TYR A 48 10.62 2.83 -8.43
N SER A 49 10.77 2.20 -9.60
CA SER A 49 10.18 2.65 -10.86
C SER A 49 8.87 1.91 -11.11
N TYR A 50 7.81 2.63 -11.48
CA TYR A 50 6.47 2.07 -11.71
C TYR A 50 5.64 2.99 -12.62
N SER A 51 4.66 2.41 -13.33
CA SER A 51 3.69 3.18 -14.13
C SER A 51 2.54 3.71 -13.29
N ARG A 52 2.00 2.87 -12.38
CA ARG A 52 0.99 3.27 -11.40
C ARG A 52 1.35 2.77 -10.01
N LEU A 53 1.10 3.59 -9.01
CA LEU A 53 1.11 3.19 -7.61
C LEU A 53 -0.32 2.90 -7.14
N ILE A 54 -0.55 1.65 -6.76
CA ILE A 54 -1.79 1.16 -6.17
C ILE A 54 -1.55 1.00 -4.67
N ILE A 55 -2.16 1.85 -3.85
CA ILE A 55 -2.09 1.68 -2.39
C ILE A 55 -3.33 0.95 -1.89
N ILE A 56 -3.14 0.05 -0.93
CA ILE A 56 -4.21 -0.50 -0.09
C ILE A 56 -3.98 0.00 1.33
N LEU A 57 -4.95 0.73 1.87
CA LEU A 57 -4.85 1.43 3.13
C LEU A 57 -5.99 1.04 4.07
N ALA A 58 -5.63 0.47 5.22
CA ALA A 58 -6.53 0.31 6.36
C ALA A 58 -5.87 0.92 7.61
N LEU A 59 -6.56 1.83 8.27
CA LEU A 59 -6.06 2.56 9.44
C LEU A 59 -6.87 2.21 10.68
N PHE A 60 -6.32 2.41 11.86
CA PHE A 60 -7.13 2.41 13.09
C PHE A 60 -7.84 3.76 13.28
N LYS A 61 -8.83 3.79 14.19
CA LYS A 61 -9.53 5.00 14.63
C LYS A 61 -8.56 5.95 15.35
N ASP A 62 -7.74 6.66 14.58
CA ASP A 62 -6.76 7.63 15.06
C ASP A 62 -7.11 9.05 14.57
N LYS A 63 -6.77 10.05 15.37
CA LYS A 63 -6.95 11.49 15.09
C LYS A 63 -6.08 11.98 13.92
N HIS A 64 -5.23 11.12 13.35
CA HIS A 64 -4.26 11.50 12.31
C HIS A 64 -4.53 10.92 10.92
N ALA A 65 -5.64 10.20 10.72
CA ALA A 65 -6.03 9.65 9.41
C ALA A 65 -6.02 10.70 8.28
N SER A 66 -6.55 11.90 8.56
CA SER A 66 -6.56 13.00 7.58
C SER A 66 -5.14 13.41 7.17
N LYS A 67 -4.21 13.56 8.12
CA LYS A 67 -2.82 13.93 7.81
C LYS A 67 -2.11 12.86 6.98
N MET A 68 -2.31 11.59 7.30
CA MET A 68 -1.75 10.48 6.53
C MET A 68 -2.25 10.48 5.08
N ILE A 69 -3.57 10.65 4.88
CA ILE A 69 -4.18 10.73 3.56
C ILE A 69 -3.60 11.91 2.75
N LYS A 70 -3.41 13.08 3.37
CA LYS A 70 -2.81 14.25 2.70
C LYS A 70 -1.41 14.00 2.13
N TYR A 71 -0.55 13.27 2.85
CA TYR A 71 0.79 12.95 2.36
C TYR A 71 0.80 11.92 1.22
N LEU A 72 -0.19 11.04 1.23
CA LEU A 72 -0.28 9.92 0.33
C LEU A 72 -0.94 10.28 -1.00
N LEU A 73 -2.04 11.05 -0.98
CA LEU A 73 -2.88 11.30 -2.15
C LEU A 73 -2.12 11.81 -3.38
N PRO A 74 -1.20 12.81 -3.29
CA PRO A 74 -0.53 13.34 -4.47
C PRO A 74 0.31 12.31 -5.24
N GLN A 75 0.64 11.18 -4.60
CA GLN A 75 1.63 10.23 -5.07
C GLN A 75 1.03 8.91 -5.55
N VAL A 76 -0.26 8.66 -5.29
CA VAL A 76 -0.95 7.42 -5.68
C VAL A 76 -1.82 7.63 -6.91
N ASP A 77 -2.04 6.56 -7.66
CA ASP A 77 -2.90 6.55 -8.85
C ASP A 77 -4.20 5.79 -8.57
N VAL A 78 -4.11 4.73 -7.74
CA VAL A 78 -5.26 3.96 -7.25
C VAL A 78 -5.15 3.81 -5.73
N ILE A 79 -6.27 3.99 -5.03
CA ILE A 79 -6.35 3.75 -3.58
C ILE A 79 -7.52 2.82 -3.26
N PHE A 80 -7.21 1.71 -2.60
CA PHE A 80 -8.18 0.87 -1.92
C PHE A 80 -8.25 1.27 -0.45
N LEU A 81 -9.43 1.69 -0.02
CA LEU A 81 -9.75 1.99 1.36
C LEU A 81 -10.44 0.78 1.98
N SER A 82 -9.85 0.27 3.04
CA SER A 82 -10.21 -1.02 3.63
C SER A 82 -10.21 -0.96 5.14
N GLU A 83 -10.69 -2.05 5.75
CA GLU A 83 -10.66 -2.27 7.19
C GLU A 83 -9.72 -3.44 7.51
N SER A 84 -9.07 -3.39 8.67
CA SER A 84 -8.10 -4.42 9.08
C SER A 84 -8.77 -5.64 9.74
N GLY A 85 -10.11 -5.69 9.80
CA GLY A 85 -10.88 -6.70 10.54
C GLY A 85 -10.76 -6.64 12.07
N LEU A 86 -10.03 -5.67 12.62
CA LEU A 86 -9.87 -5.50 14.07
C LEU A 86 -10.93 -4.53 14.62
N PRO A 87 -11.39 -4.67 15.88
CA PRO A 87 -12.42 -3.79 16.47
C PRO A 87 -12.09 -2.29 16.42
N ARG A 88 -10.80 -1.96 16.43
CA ARG A 88 -10.29 -0.58 16.35
C ARG A 88 -10.05 -0.07 14.92
N SER A 89 -10.39 -0.85 13.89
CA SER A 89 -10.31 -0.42 12.50
C SER A 89 -11.17 0.82 12.27
N GLN A 90 -10.64 1.75 11.50
CA GLN A 90 -11.42 2.87 10.98
C GLN A 90 -12.38 2.33 9.91
N ASP A 91 -13.56 2.94 9.82
CA ASP A 91 -14.53 2.63 8.77
C ASP A 91 -13.99 3.10 7.41
N ALA A 92 -14.09 2.24 6.41
CA ALA A 92 -13.53 2.52 5.09
C ALA A 92 -14.23 3.69 4.38
N GLU A 93 -15.53 3.88 4.61
CA GLU A 93 -16.28 5.03 4.05
C GLU A 93 -15.85 6.33 4.73
N TYR A 94 -15.56 6.31 6.04
CA TYR A 94 -14.96 7.47 6.68
C TYR A 94 -13.63 7.86 6.02
N LEU A 95 -12.75 6.89 5.72
CA LEU A 95 -11.51 7.17 4.97
C LEU A 95 -11.81 7.75 3.58
N ARG A 96 -12.87 7.29 2.91
CA ARG A 96 -13.29 7.82 1.61
C ARG A 96 -13.67 9.29 1.70
N THR A 97 -14.45 9.68 2.72
CA THR A 97 -14.80 11.09 2.93
C THR A 97 -13.55 11.95 3.14
N LEU A 98 -12.50 11.42 3.77
CA LEU A 98 -11.23 12.12 3.92
C LEU A 98 -10.49 12.25 2.59
N VAL A 99 -10.51 11.22 1.74
CA VAL A 99 -9.94 11.30 0.39
C VAL A 99 -10.65 12.38 -0.42
N GLU A 100 -11.99 12.36 -0.45
CA GLU A 100 -12.81 13.33 -1.19
C GLU A 100 -12.56 14.78 -0.72
N LYS A 101 -12.51 15.01 0.60
CA LYS A 101 -12.18 16.33 1.18
C LYS A 101 -10.79 16.84 0.80
N ASN A 102 -9.86 15.94 0.48
CA ASN A 102 -8.47 16.28 0.18
C ASN A 102 -8.14 16.12 -1.32
N HIS A 103 -9.15 15.94 -2.18
CA HIS A 103 -8.96 15.78 -3.63
C HIS A 103 -8.28 17.01 -4.27
N HIS A 104 -8.42 18.19 -3.68
CA HIS A 104 -7.75 19.42 -4.11
C HIS A 104 -6.20 19.37 -3.99
N LEU A 105 -5.64 18.38 -3.30
CA LEU A 105 -4.19 18.17 -3.21
C LEU A 105 -3.61 17.41 -4.41
N VAL A 106 -4.48 16.91 -5.28
CA VAL A 106 -4.11 16.24 -6.53
C VAL A 106 -4.02 17.29 -7.62
N THR A 107 -2.99 17.20 -8.47
CA THR A 107 -2.84 18.13 -9.61
C THR A 107 -4.05 18.00 -10.55
N ALA A 108 -4.44 19.09 -11.21
CA ALA A 108 -5.68 19.15 -11.99
C ALA A 108 -5.76 18.13 -13.14
N ASP A 109 -4.60 17.68 -13.61
CA ASP A 109 -4.41 16.68 -14.67
C ASP A 109 -4.42 15.23 -14.14
N LYS A 110 -4.28 15.02 -12.83
CA LYS A 110 -4.25 13.68 -12.23
C LYS A 110 -5.60 13.34 -11.61
N ARG A 111 -6.16 12.18 -11.98
CA ARG A 111 -7.31 11.58 -11.31
C ARG A 111 -6.85 10.37 -10.49
N ILE A 112 -7.29 10.32 -9.24
CA ILE A 112 -7.09 9.14 -8.39
C ILE A 112 -8.31 8.25 -8.48
N GLU A 113 -8.09 6.98 -8.78
CA GLU A 113 -9.13 5.96 -8.75
C GLU A 113 -9.33 5.47 -7.30
N VAL A 114 -10.53 5.67 -6.74
CA VAL A 114 -10.82 5.38 -5.33
C VAL A 114 -11.77 4.18 -5.24
N TRP A 115 -11.33 3.15 -4.51
CA TRP A 115 -12.11 1.95 -4.23
C TRP A 115 -12.36 1.82 -2.74
N VAL A 116 -13.59 1.48 -2.37
CA VAL A 116 -13.92 1.03 -1.01
C VAL A 116 -14.14 -0.48 -1.06
N GLU A 117 -13.31 -1.20 -0.33
CA GLU A 117 -13.42 -2.64 -0.14
C GLU A 117 -13.10 -2.91 1.33
N ARG A 118 -14.13 -3.24 2.13
CA ARG A 118 -14.00 -3.33 3.59
C ARG A 118 -13.11 -4.49 4.02
N ASP A 119 -13.02 -5.55 3.21
CA ASP A 119 -12.18 -6.71 3.49
C ASP A 119 -10.79 -6.55 2.86
N LEU A 120 -9.74 -6.47 3.70
CA LEU A 120 -8.38 -6.23 3.21
C LEU A 120 -7.86 -7.34 2.29
N ALA A 121 -8.22 -8.61 2.55
CA ALA A 121 -7.81 -9.71 1.68
C ALA A 121 -8.46 -9.57 0.30
N ARG A 122 -9.75 -9.20 0.23
CA ARG A 122 -10.42 -8.90 -1.05
C ARG A 122 -9.83 -7.68 -1.74
N ALA A 123 -9.44 -6.64 -1.00
CA ALA A 123 -8.76 -5.48 -1.56
C ALA A 123 -7.42 -5.86 -2.20
N VAL A 124 -6.64 -6.71 -1.52
CA VAL A 124 -5.38 -7.28 -2.05
C VAL A 124 -5.64 -8.09 -3.31
N LYS A 125 -6.62 -9.01 -3.30
CA LYS A 125 -6.99 -9.82 -4.48
C LYS A 125 -7.39 -8.94 -5.68
N LYS A 126 -8.21 -7.92 -5.45
CA LYS A 126 -8.65 -6.97 -6.50
C LYS A 126 -7.49 -6.13 -7.05
N ALA A 127 -6.61 -5.62 -6.18
CA ALA A 127 -5.44 -4.87 -6.60
C ALA A 127 -4.48 -5.72 -7.45
N ILE A 128 -4.27 -6.98 -7.06
CA ILE A 128 -3.47 -7.95 -7.84
C ILE A 128 -4.11 -8.21 -9.20
N ALA A 129 -5.43 -8.46 -9.23
CA ALA A 129 -6.15 -8.73 -10.47
C ALA A 129 -6.15 -7.54 -11.46
N MET A 130 -6.12 -6.30 -10.97
CA MET A 130 -6.11 -5.11 -11.82
C MET A 130 -4.71 -4.60 -12.18
N ALA A 131 -3.67 -5.09 -11.51
CA ALA A 131 -2.31 -4.62 -11.68
C ALA A 131 -1.74 -5.08 -13.03
N LYS A 132 -1.09 -4.15 -13.72
CA LYS A 132 -0.30 -4.41 -14.92
C LYS A 132 1.15 -4.71 -14.51
N GLU A 133 1.93 -5.23 -15.45
CA GLU A 133 3.32 -5.67 -15.21
C GLU A 133 4.22 -4.58 -14.59
N GLN A 134 4.03 -3.32 -14.98
CA GLN A 134 4.83 -2.19 -14.49
C GLN A 134 4.21 -1.45 -13.30
N ASP A 135 3.05 -1.89 -12.81
CA ASP A 135 2.45 -1.29 -11.62
C ASP A 135 3.21 -1.70 -10.35
N LEU A 136 2.95 -0.98 -9.27
CA LEU A 136 3.44 -1.30 -7.93
C LEU A 136 2.27 -1.26 -6.96
N ILE A 137 2.06 -2.36 -6.23
CA ILE A 137 1.07 -2.44 -5.16
C ILE A 137 1.79 -2.23 -3.83
N CYS A 138 1.21 -1.45 -2.92
CA CYS A 138 1.71 -1.33 -1.56
C CYS A 138 0.56 -1.40 -0.54
N VAL A 139 0.67 -2.32 0.42
CA VAL A 139 -0.26 -2.44 1.56
C VAL A 139 0.35 -1.75 2.78
N ALA A 140 -0.38 -0.80 3.35
CA ALA A 140 0.08 -0.02 4.50
C ALA A 140 -1.03 0.25 5.52
N GLY A 141 -0.66 0.89 6.63
CA GLY A 141 -1.61 1.43 7.62
C GLY A 141 -1.61 0.72 8.98
N SER A 142 -1.06 -0.49 9.08
CA SER A 142 -0.81 -1.20 10.36
C SER A 142 0.06 -2.44 10.17
N LEU A 143 0.61 -2.98 11.27
CA LEU A 143 1.31 -4.27 11.24
C LEU A 143 0.36 -5.45 10.94
N SER A 144 -0.91 -5.39 11.34
CA SER A 144 -1.88 -6.44 11.02
C SER A 144 -2.16 -6.53 9.51
N ASN A 145 -2.12 -5.40 8.81
CA ASN A 145 -2.33 -5.39 7.36
C ASN A 145 -1.23 -6.16 6.62
N ILE A 146 0.00 -6.11 7.13
CA ILE A 146 1.14 -6.88 6.59
C ILE A 146 0.83 -8.37 6.65
N TRP A 147 0.37 -8.85 7.81
CA TRP A 147 0.08 -10.27 7.98
C TRP A 147 -1.04 -10.74 7.05
N ILE A 148 -2.14 -9.97 6.97
CA ILE A 148 -3.26 -10.29 6.08
C ILE A 148 -2.79 -10.31 4.61
N ALA A 149 -1.99 -9.32 4.18
CA ALA A 149 -1.48 -9.25 2.82
C ALA A 149 -0.56 -10.43 2.47
N LYS A 150 0.40 -10.75 3.36
CA LYS A 150 1.29 -11.91 3.18
C LYS A 150 0.50 -13.21 3.04
N LYS A 151 -0.44 -13.45 3.96
CA LYS A 151 -1.29 -14.64 3.92
C LYS A 151 -2.11 -14.70 2.62
N THR A 152 -2.73 -13.58 2.24
CA THR A 152 -3.54 -13.52 1.01
C THR A 152 -2.71 -13.82 -0.24
N VAL A 153 -1.50 -13.27 -0.33
CA VAL A 153 -0.59 -13.52 -1.46
C VAL A 153 -0.13 -14.99 -1.46
N GLN A 154 0.19 -15.56 -0.31
CA GLN A 154 0.55 -16.96 -0.18
C GLN A 154 -0.58 -17.88 -0.65
N ASP A 155 -1.80 -17.66 -0.14
CA ASP A 155 -2.98 -18.46 -0.50
C ASP A 155 -3.24 -18.41 -2.03
N LEU A 156 -3.09 -17.23 -2.66
CA LEU A 156 -3.22 -17.08 -4.10
C LEU A 156 -2.15 -17.85 -4.89
N THR A 157 -0.91 -17.91 -4.39
CA THR A 157 0.14 -18.68 -5.05
C THR A 157 -0.13 -20.18 -4.95
N GLU A 158 -0.61 -20.65 -3.80
CA GLU A 158 -0.93 -22.06 -3.59
C GLU A 158 -2.10 -22.51 -4.48
N GLU A 159 -3.15 -21.69 -4.61
CA GLU A 159 -4.30 -21.94 -5.52
C GLU A 159 -3.90 -22.06 -7.00
N VAL A 160 -2.82 -21.41 -7.43
CA VAL A 160 -2.34 -21.47 -8.84
C VAL A 160 -1.52 -22.72 -9.11
N PHE A 161 -0.87 -23.29 -8.09
CA PHE A 161 -0.01 -24.47 -8.21
C PHE A 161 -0.68 -25.78 -7.75
N SER A 162 -1.93 -25.72 -7.29
CA SER A 162 -2.81 -26.87 -7.00
C SER A 162 -3.64 -27.26 -8.21
#